data_AF-Q6EQL2-F1
#
_entry.id   AF-Q6EQL2-F1
#
_cell.length_a   1.000
_cell.length_b   1.000
_cell.length_c   1.000
_cell.angle_alpha   90.00
_cell.angle_beta   90.00
_cell.angle_gamma   90.00
#
_symmetry.space_group_name_H-M   'P 1'
#
loop_
_entity.id
_entity.type
_entity.pdbx_description
1 polymer ?
#
loop_
_entity_poly.entity_id
_entity_poly.type
_entity_poly.pdbx_seq_one_letter_code
_entity_poly.pdbx_strand_id
1 'polypeptide(L)'
;MTTPSGSATGWSQGGESSKLREFDAYPDANQVVYNYTPHYLLSSSVYTPLFMAIAGEYNITLAATANSALPPMLNAFEIYFLITYDGTTTFSKDFW
;
A
#
# COMPACT_ATOMS: atom_id res chain seq x y z
N MET A 1 56.47 1.86 -17.53
CA MET A 1 55.32 1.85 -18.45
C MET A 1 54.42 0.71 -18.03
N THR A 2 53.47 0.99 -17.16
CA THR A 2 52.50 0.02 -16.62
C THR A 2 51.14 0.37 -17.20
N THR A 3 50.54 -0.58 -17.91
CA THR A 3 49.17 -0.50 -18.42
C THR A 3 48.17 -0.70 -17.28
N PRO A 4 47.09 0.10 -17.18
CA PRO A 4 45.97 -0.22 -16.29
C PRO A 4 44.94 -1.07 -17.05
N SER A 5 44.50 -2.20 -16.49
CA SER A 5 43.28 -2.87 -16.92
C SER A 5 42.22 -2.66 -15.85
N GLY A 6 41.26 -1.78 -16.14
CA GLY A 6 40.17 -1.41 -15.25
C GLY A 6 39.23 -2.57 -14.93
N SER A 7 38.75 -2.60 -13.69
CA SER A 7 37.57 -3.34 -13.30
C SER A 7 36.33 -2.62 -13.85
N ALA A 8 35.49 -3.36 -14.58
CA ALA A 8 34.21 -2.89 -15.03
C ALA A 8 33.24 -2.78 -13.84
N THR A 9 33.15 -1.59 -13.25
CA THR A 9 31.93 -1.14 -12.59
C THR A 9 30.93 -0.78 -13.70
N GLY A 10 29.71 -1.31 -13.65
CA GLY A 10 28.70 -0.88 -14.61
C GLY A 10 27.47 -1.75 -14.68
N TRP A 11 26.57 -1.59 -13.71
CA TRP A 11 25.15 -1.33 -13.94
C TRP A 11 24.59 -0.66 -12.68
N SER A 12 24.79 0.65 -12.53
CA SER A 12 23.82 1.43 -11.76
C SER A 12 22.59 1.56 -12.65
N GLN A 13 21.47 0.98 -12.23
CA GLN A 13 20.17 1.23 -12.85
C GLN A 13 19.89 2.72 -12.71
N GLY A 14 20.08 3.44 -13.81
CA GLY A 14 19.88 4.88 -13.91
C GLY A 14 18.40 5.22 -14.00
N GLY A 15 17.98 6.04 -13.05
CA GLY A 15 16.72 6.79 -13.03
C GLY A 15 16.82 7.88 -11.96
N GLU A 16 17.62 8.91 -12.19
CA GLU A 16 17.66 10.12 -11.34
C GLU A 16 16.34 10.90 -11.58
N SER A 17 15.52 11.28 -10.59
CA SER A 17 15.76 11.74 -9.23
C SER A 17 15.04 10.85 -8.21
N SER A 18 15.74 9.97 -7.49
CA SER A 18 15.08 9.13 -6.49
C SER A 18 14.90 9.89 -5.16
N LYS A 19 14.17 11.01 -5.18
CA LYS A 19 13.65 11.53 -3.92
C LYS A 19 12.76 10.43 -3.33
N LEU A 20 13.13 9.95 -2.14
CA LEU A 20 12.41 8.87 -1.48
C LEU A 20 10.96 9.29 -1.26
N ARG A 21 10.03 8.43 -1.65
CA ARG A 21 8.64 8.50 -1.22
C ARG A 21 8.39 7.33 -0.29
N GLU A 22 8.25 7.63 0.99
CA GLU A 22 8.01 6.64 2.02
C GLU A 22 6.87 7.13 2.93
N PHE A 23 5.88 6.28 3.19
CA PHE A 23 4.76 6.66 4.05
C PHE A 23 4.21 5.47 4.84
N ASP A 24 3.62 5.82 5.98
CA ASP A 24 2.85 4.94 6.85
C ASP A 24 1.35 5.09 6.54
N ALA A 25 0.55 4.07 6.85
CA ALA A 25 -0.91 4.15 6.76
C ALA A 25 -1.59 3.76 8.08
N TYR A 26 -2.60 4.57 8.44
CA TYR A 26 -3.37 4.44 9.67
C TYR A 26 -4.87 4.38 9.37
N PRO A 27 -5.46 3.19 9.19
CA PRO A 27 -6.90 3.00 9.26
C PRO A 27 -7.39 3.15 10.71
N ASP A 28 -8.32 4.08 10.94
CA ASP A 28 -8.95 4.37 12.23
C ASP A 28 -7.95 4.50 13.39
N ALA A 29 -6.87 5.27 13.13
CA ALA A 29 -5.75 5.55 14.04
C ALA A 29 -4.82 4.37 14.36
N ASN A 30 -5.07 3.16 13.84
CA ASN A 30 -4.15 2.04 13.99
C ASN A 30 -3.15 2.00 12.84
N GLN A 31 -1.85 2.02 13.12
CA GLN A 31 -0.85 1.85 12.06
C GLN A 31 -0.85 0.40 11.57
N VAL A 32 -1.07 0.19 10.27
CA VAL A 32 -1.04 -1.16 9.66
C VAL A 32 -0.06 -1.26 8.49
N VAL A 33 0.32 -0.13 7.90
CA VAL A 33 1.37 -0.06 6.88
C VAL A 33 2.54 0.74 7.44
N TYR A 34 3.73 0.18 7.29
CA TYR A 34 4.98 0.73 7.82
C TYR A 34 5.96 0.97 6.67
N ASN A 35 6.52 2.18 6.60
CA ASN A 35 7.63 2.55 5.72
C ASN A 35 7.42 2.13 4.25
N TYR A 36 6.20 2.27 3.74
CA TYR A 36 5.89 1.79 2.40
C TYR A 36 6.51 2.70 1.35
N THR A 37 7.30 2.10 0.47
CA THR A 37 7.93 2.77 -0.68
C THR A 37 7.34 2.21 -1.98
N PRO A 38 6.60 3.02 -2.76
CA PRO A 38 6.08 2.58 -4.05
C PRO A 38 7.22 2.27 -5.02
N HIS A 39 7.10 1.18 -5.75
CA HIS A 39 8.06 0.82 -6.80
C HIS A 39 7.88 1.73 -8.03
N TYR A 40 8.99 2.20 -8.60
CA TYR A 40 8.95 3.02 -9.82
C TYR A 40 8.42 2.21 -11.02
N LEU A 41 7.41 2.74 -11.70
CA LEU A 41 6.75 2.15 -12.88
C LEU A 41 6.19 0.73 -12.68
N LEU A 42 6.01 0.30 -11.43
CA LEU A 42 5.38 -0.97 -11.09
C LEU A 42 4.13 -0.72 -10.25
N SER A 43 3.12 -1.56 -10.46
CA SER A 43 1.90 -1.54 -9.64
C SER A 43 2.13 -2.39 -8.38
N SER A 44 1.73 -1.85 -7.24
CA SER A 44 1.73 -2.56 -5.96
C SER A 44 0.56 -2.09 -5.10
N SER A 45 0.06 -2.99 -4.27
CA SER A 45 -1.06 -2.75 -3.36
C SER A 45 -0.70 -3.20 -1.95
N VAL A 46 -1.17 -2.44 -0.97
CA VAL A 46 -1.16 -2.83 0.45
C VAL A 46 -2.59 -3.16 0.86
N TYR A 47 -2.77 -4.19 1.68
CA TYR A 47 -4.07 -4.57 2.20
C TYR A 47 -3.97 -4.85 3.70
N THR A 48 -5.07 -4.63 4.40
CA THR A 48 -5.23 -4.99 5.82
C THR A 48 -6.46 -5.89 5.96
N PRO A 49 -6.46 -6.85 6.90
CA PRO A 49 -7.67 -7.58 7.28
C PRO A 49 -8.73 -6.64 7.88
N LEU A 50 -9.91 -7.24 8.17
CA LEU A 50 -11.11 -6.53 8.65
C LEU A 50 -10.78 -5.57 9.81
N PHE A 51 -11.14 -4.30 9.65
CA PHE A 51 -11.10 -3.30 10.71
C PHE A 51 -12.49 -2.66 10.84
N MET A 52 -12.88 -2.33 12.07
CA MET A 52 -14.19 -1.75 12.35
C MET A 52 -14.03 -0.26 12.61
N ALA A 53 -14.75 0.55 11.84
CA ALA A 53 -14.91 1.97 12.11
C ALA A 53 -15.53 2.19 13.49
N ILE A 54 -14.97 3.14 14.24
CA ILE A 54 -15.66 3.68 15.42
C ILE A 54 -16.77 4.58 14.90
N ALA A 55 -18.00 4.37 15.37
CA ALA A 55 -19.18 5.15 14.98
C ALA A 55 -19.54 5.14 13.47
N GLY A 56 -19.03 4.17 12.70
CA GLY A 56 -19.38 4.01 11.28
C GLY A 56 -18.64 4.95 10.32
N GLU A 57 -17.69 5.75 10.82
CA GLU A 57 -16.81 6.58 10.01
C GLU A 57 -15.43 5.92 9.88
N TYR A 58 -14.99 5.68 8.64
CA TYR A 58 -13.67 5.14 8.35
C TYR A 58 -12.70 6.27 8.02
N ASN A 59 -11.69 6.48 8.86
CA ASN A 59 -10.61 7.43 8.61
C ASN A 59 -9.35 6.70 8.17
N ILE A 60 -8.83 7.03 6.99
CA ILE A 60 -7.61 6.42 6.47
C ILE A 60 -6.58 7.51 6.27
N THR A 61 -5.58 7.52 7.13
CA THR A 61 -4.50 8.50 7.08
C THR A 61 -3.28 7.91 6.39
N LEU A 62 -2.73 8.62 5.42
CA LEU A 62 -1.41 8.37 4.86
C LEU A 62 -0.46 9.44 5.38
N ALA A 63 0.60 9.05 6.09
CA ALA A 63 1.55 9.99 6.69
C ALA A 63 2.95 9.77 6.13
N ALA A 64 3.59 10.84 5.64
CA ALA A 64 4.98 10.77 5.21
C ALA A 64 5.88 10.43 6.40
N THR A 65 6.84 9.53 6.20
CA THR A 65 7.87 9.29 7.23
C THR A 65 8.88 10.44 7.25
N ALA A 66 9.69 10.51 8.31
CA ALA A 66 10.77 11.49 8.42
C ALA A 66 11.83 11.38 7.30
N ASN A 67 11.95 10.21 6.66
CA ASN A 67 12.89 9.98 5.57
C ASN A 67 12.33 10.42 4.21
N SER A 68 11.02 10.65 4.12
CA SER A 68 10.37 10.92 2.84
C SER A 68 10.67 12.33 2.36
N ALA A 69 11.18 12.43 1.14
CA ALA A 69 11.40 13.69 0.43
C ALA A 69 10.22 14.08 -0.48
N LEU A 70 9.24 13.19 -0.61
CA LEU A 70 8.02 13.38 -1.39
C LEU A 70 6.78 13.12 -0.50
N PRO A 71 5.63 13.76 -0.79
CA PRO A 71 4.40 13.49 -0.03
C PRO A 71 3.93 12.03 -0.21
N PRO A 72 2.95 11.54 0.55
CA PRO A 72 2.30 10.26 0.27
C PRO A 72 1.65 10.24 -1.12
N MET A 73 1.39 9.06 -1.67
CA MET A 73 0.73 8.90 -2.98
C MET A 73 -0.37 7.85 -2.89
N LEU A 74 -1.51 8.14 -3.50
CA LEU A 74 -2.65 7.22 -3.60
C LEU A 74 -3.13 7.19 -5.05
N ASN A 75 -3.12 6.01 -5.66
CA ASN A 75 -3.59 5.83 -7.04
C ASN A 75 -5.03 5.31 -7.09
N ALA A 76 -5.35 4.35 -6.21
CA ALA A 76 -6.66 3.74 -6.09
C ALA A 76 -6.88 3.30 -4.63
N PHE A 77 -8.14 3.15 -4.26
CA PHE A 77 -8.55 2.74 -2.93
C PHE A 77 -9.83 1.90 -3.00
N GLU A 78 -9.87 0.79 -2.26
CA GLU A 78 -10.97 -0.17 -2.26
C GLU A 78 -11.38 -0.48 -0.80
N ILE A 79 -12.70 -0.45 -0.53
CA ILE A 79 -13.29 -0.94 0.73
C ILE A 79 -14.26 -2.06 0.40
N TYR A 80 -14.11 -3.18 1.10
CA TYR A 80 -15.03 -4.30 1.04
C TYR A 80 -15.83 -4.37 2.34
N PHE A 81 -17.15 -4.20 2.25
CA PHE A 81 -18.05 -4.36 3.39
C PHE A 81 -18.52 -5.80 3.50
N LEU A 82 -18.30 -6.42 4.66
CA LEU A 82 -18.84 -7.75 4.94
C LEU A 82 -20.31 -7.61 5.37
N ILE A 83 -21.22 -8.03 4.50
CA ILE A 83 -22.65 -8.08 4.80
C ILE A 83 -22.92 -9.43 5.49
N THR A 84 -23.25 -9.40 6.77
CA THR A 84 -23.72 -10.59 7.48
C THR A 84 -25.14 -10.93 7.02
N TYR A 85 -25.32 -12.11 6.45
CA TYR A 85 -26.63 -12.65 6.10
C TYR A 85 -27.07 -13.64 7.18
N ASP A 86 -28.19 -13.36 7.83
CA ASP A 86 -28.79 -14.16 8.90
C ASP A 86 -29.93 -15.08 8.43
N GLY A 87 -30.28 -15.03 7.14
CA GLY A 87 -31.31 -15.86 6.55
C GLY A 87 -30.85 -17.30 6.31
N THR A 88 -31.81 -18.24 6.33
CA THR A 88 -31.56 -19.59 5.81
C THR A 88 -31.31 -19.49 4.31
N THR A 89 -30.15 -19.95 3.85
CA THR A 89 -29.83 -20.00 2.42
C THR A 89 -30.84 -20.89 1.70
N THR A 90 -31.81 -20.29 1.03
CA THR A 90 -32.55 -20.71 -0.17
C THR A 90 -33.83 -19.90 -0.25
N PHE A 91 -34.27 -19.60 -1.48
CA PHE A 91 -35.55 -18.96 -1.68
C PHE A 91 -36.64 -19.94 -1.21
N SER A 92 -37.71 -19.47 -0.57
CA SER A 92 -38.73 -20.38 0.01
C SER A 92 -39.39 -21.30 -1.02
N LYS A 93 -39.25 -20.99 -2.32
CA LYS A 93 -39.70 -21.81 -3.45
C LYS A 93 -38.76 -22.99 -3.78
N ASP A 94 -37.58 -23.03 -3.18
CA ASP A 94 -36.62 -24.13 -3.35
C ASP A 94 -36.93 -25.31 -2.38
N PHE A 95 -37.91 -25.16 -1.49
CA PHE A 95 -38.45 -26.25 -0.68
C PHE A 95 -39.58 -26.95 -1.43
N TRP A 96 -39.44 -28.28 -1.58
CA TRP A 96 -40.37 -29.19 -2.27
C TRP A 96 -41.65 -29.45 -1.50
#